data_AF-A0A1B1I519-F1
#
_entry.id   AF-A0A1B1I519-F1
#
_cell.length_a   1.000
_cell.length_b   1.000
_cell.length_c   1.000
_cell.angle_alpha   90.00
_cell.angle_beta   90.00
_cell.angle_gamma   90.00
#
_symmetry.space_group_name_H-M   'P 1'
#
loop_
_entity.id
_entity.type
_entity.pdbx_description
1 polymer ?
#
loop_
_entity_poly.entity_id
_entity_poly.type
_entity_poly.pdbx_seq_one_letter_code
_entity_poly.pdbx_strand_id
1 'polypeptide(L)'
;MNAKKLIAGCALAGAAILCAGMAQEDDGKNVVLLEETYTVKSGDTLWGIAETYCAKNTGTRRYILEYKAGMEENNPWLVERHGMIYPGDELRLTYWVKEGER
;
A
#
# COMPACT_ATOMS: atom_id res chain seq x y z
N MET A 1 30.17 -8.89 6.17
CA MET A 1 29.94 -7.73 5.28
C MET A 1 29.45 -8.23 3.93
N ASN A 2 28.58 -7.45 3.26
CA ASN A 2 28.05 -7.61 1.90
C ASN A 2 26.91 -8.64 1.75
N ALA A 3 25.72 -8.32 1.22
CA ALA A 3 25.23 -7.11 0.58
C ALA A 3 23.74 -6.95 0.92
N LYS A 4 23.40 -5.96 1.77
CA LYS A 4 22.03 -5.47 1.85
C LYS A 4 21.77 -4.75 0.55
N LYS A 5 20.92 -5.36 -0.30
CA LYS A 5 20.45 -4.75 -1.53
C LYS A 5 19.88 -3.39 -1.19
N LEU A 6 20.59 -2.38 -1.68
CA LEU A 6 20.15 -1.04 -2.00
C LEU A 6 18.62 -0.98 -2.17
N ILE A 7 17.93 -0.49 -1.15
CA ILE A 7 16.55 -0.01 -1.29
C ILE A 7 16.70 1.27 -2.13
N ALA A 8 16.62 1.08 -3.45
CA ALA A 8 16.67 2.17 -4.41
C ALA A 8 15.50 3.09 -4.12
N GLY A 9 15.82 4.34 -3.83
CA GLY A 9 14.84 5.38 -3.57
C GLY A 9 13.94 5.61 -4.78
N CYS A 10 12.64 5.61 -4.53
CA CYS A 10 11.75 6.57 -5.15
C CYS A 10 11.14 7.33 -3.98
N ALA A 11 11.44 8.63 -3.91
CA ALA A 11 10.89 9.53 -2.90
C ALA A 11 9.36 9.37 -2.88
N LEU A 12 8.84 8.80 -1.81
CA LEU A 12 7.41 8.68 -1.57
C LEU A 12 6.94 10.03 -1.06
N ALA A 13 6.24 10.76 -1.91
CA ALA A 13 5.51 11.94 -1.50
C ALA A 13 4.50 11.52 -0.41
N GLY A 14 4.70 12.02 0.82
CA GLY A 14 3.71 12.02 1.89
C GLY A 14 3.16 10.65 2.31
N ALA A 15 3.91 9.87 3.08
CA ALA A 15 3.33 8.79 3.87
C ALA A 15 2.74 9.39 5.17
N ALA A 16 1.42 9.30 5.34
CA ALA A 16 0.75 9.63 6.60
C ALA A 16 0.62 8.36 7.45
N ILE A 17 0.94 8.46 8.74
CA ILE A 17 0.82 7.34 9.68
C ILE A 17 -0.58 7.41 10.27
N LEU A 18 -1.38 6.37 10.09
CA LEU A 18 -2.64 6.24 10.80
C LEU A 18 -2.43 5.21 11.92
N CYS A 19 -2.43 5.66 13.17
CA CYS A 19 -2.44 4.78 14.33
C CYS A 19 -3.85 4.18 14.50
N ALA A 20 -4.29 3.34 13.56
CA ALA A 20 -5.54 2.60 13.69
C ALA A 20 -5.27 1.31 14.47
N GLY A 21 -5.57 1.29 15.77
CA GLY A 21 -5.58 0.06 16.53
C GLY A 21 -6.81 -0.76 16.16
N MET A 22 -6.71 -1.63 15.15
CA MET A 22 -7.70 -2.67 14.91
C MET A 22 -7.13 -4.01 15.36
N ALA A 23 -7.51 -4.39 16.58
CA ALA A 23 -7.26 -5.72 17.13
C ALA A 23 -8.08 -6.74 16.34
N GLN A 24 -7.43 -7.42 15.39
CA GLN A 24 -7.93 -8.68 14.86
C GLN A 24 -7.06 -9.80 15.43
N GLU A 25 -7.68 -10.54 16.34
CA GLU A 25 -7.34 -11.79 17.02
C GLU A 25 -5.89 -12.33 16.89
N ASP A 26 -5.24 -12.34 18.06
CA ASP A 26 -4.23 -13.30 18.53
C ASP A 26 -2.81 -13.24 17.95
N ASP A 27 -1.99 -12.26 18.41
CA ASP A 27 -0.56 -12.52 18.67
C ASP A 27 0.23 -11.40 19.42
N GLY A 28 -0.43 -10.44 20.09
CA GLY A 28 0.29 -9.35 20.78
C GLY A 28 1.19 -8.49 19.89
N LYS A 29 0.99 -8.54 18.56
CA LYS A 29 1.76 -7.78 17.58
C LYS A 29 1.09 -6.43 17.38
N ASN A 30 1.74 -5.37 17.87
CA ASN A 30 1.41 -4.01 17.51
C ASN A 30 1.59 -3.87 15.99
N VAL A 31 0.52 -3.54 15.28
CA VAL A 31 0.52 -3.26 13.85
C VAL A 31 0.06 -1.83 13.62
N VAL A 32 0.61 -1.18 12.60
CA VAL A 32 0.34 0.21 12.25
C VAL A 32 -0.18 0.26 10.83
N LEU A 33 -1.25 1.03 10.60
CA LEU A 33 -1.77 1.31 9.27
C LEU A 33 -0.98 2.46 8.66
N LEU A 34 -0.36 2.22 7.53
CA LEU A 34 0.27 3.25 6.73
C LEU A 34 -0.65 3.65 5.59
N GLU A 35 -0.75 4.94 5.35
CA GLU A 35 -1.32 5.51 4.14
C GLU A 35 -0.20 6.16 3.32
N GLU A 36 -0.11 5.82 2.05
CA GLU A 36 0.91 6.29 1.13
C GLU A 36 0.25 6.80 -0.15
N THR A 37 0.68 7.96 -0.63
CA THR A 37 0.26 8.47 -1.94
C THR A 37 1.27 8.02 -2.99
N TYR A 38 0.80 7.27 -3.98
CA TYR A 38 1.60 6.83 -5.12
C TYR A 38 1.19 7.57 -6.38
N THR A 39 2.14 8.28 -7.00
CA THR A 39 1.93 8.88 -8.31
C THR A 39 2.20 7.84 -9.40
N VAL A 40 1.18 7.54 -10.19
CA VAL A 40 1.24 6.58 -11.30
C VAL A 40 2.28 7.01 -12.32
N LYS A 41 3.08 6.06 -12.80
CA LYS A 41 4.13 6.27 -13.81
C LYS A 41 3.76 5.60 -15.12
N SER A 42 4.45 5.98 -16.19
CA SER A 42 4.30 5.31 -17.48
C SER A 42 4.73 3.84 -17.38
N GLY A 43 3.86 2.94 -17.85
CA GLY A 43 4.08 1.49 -17.79
C GLY A 43 3.51 0.82 -16.54
N ASP A 44 3.02 1.59 -15.56
CA ASP A 44 2.34 1.01 -14.41
C ASP A 44 0.99 0.40 -14.82
N THR A 45 0.59 -0.63 -14.09
CA THR A 45 -0.76 -1.18 -14.14
C THR A 45 -1.37 -1.14 -12.75
N LEU A 46 -2.69 -0.98 -12.66
CA LEU A 46 -3.38 -0.98 -11.37
C LEU A 46 -3.11 -2.29 -10.61
N TRP A 47 -3.06 -3.41 -11.32
CA TRP A 47 -2.74 -4.73 -10.76
C TRP A 47 -1.29 -4.80 -10.25
N GLY A 48 -0.30 -4.36 -11.03
CA GLY A 48 1.11 -4.39 -10.60
C GLY A 48 1.38 -3.50 -9.38
N ILE A 49 0.68 -2.35 -9.29
CA ILE A 49 0.71 -1.50 -8.09
C ILE A 49 0.07 -2.25 -6.92
N ALA A 50 -1.10 -2.87 -7.12
CA ALA A 50 -1.77 -3.65 -6.09
C ALA A 50 -0.87 -4.78 -5.55
N GLU A 51 -0.21 -5.54 -6.43
CA GLU A 51 0.74 -6.60 -6.03
C GLU A 51 1.90 -6.02 -5.20
N THR A 52 2.48 -4.92 -5.66
CA THR A 52 3.60 -4.25 -4.99
C THR A 52 3.23 -3.83 -3.56
N TYR A 53 2.06 -3.22 -3.37
CA TYR A 53 1.65 -2.73 -2.06
C TYR A 53 1.00 -3.79 -1.18
N CYS A 54 0.35 -4.80 -1.76
CA CYS A 54 -0.09 -5.98 -1.03
C CYS A 54 1.11 -6.71 -0.41
N ALA A 55 2.25 -6.78 -1.13
CA ALA A 55 3.49 -7.36 -0.61
C ALA A 55 4.13 -6.54 0.52
N LYS A 56 3.83 -5.23 0.62
CA LYS A 56 4.23 -4.39 1.76
C LYS A 56 3.39 -4.65 3.02
N ASN A 57 2.25 -5.33 2.92
CA ASN A 57 1.43 -5.67 4.07
C ASN A 57 2.06 -6.83 4.85
N THR A 58 2.81 -6.50 5.90
CA THR A 58 3.43 -7.46 6.81
C THR A 58 2.67 -7.62 8.13
N GLY A 59 1.78 -6.68 8.44
CA GLY A 59 1.03 -6.63 9.69
C GLY A 59 -0.14 -7.61 9.73
N THR A 60 -0.80 -7.85 8.61
CA THR A 60 -1.94 -8.76 8.52
C THR A 60 -1.87 -9.64 7.28
N ARG A 61 -2.67 -10.72 7.26
CA ARG A 61 -2.94 -11.43 5.99
C ARG A 61 -4.03 -10.66 5.26
N ARG A 62 -3.72 -10.20 4.05
CA ARG A 62 -4.68 -9.57 3.14
C ARG A 62 -4.50 -10.16 1.76
N TYR A 63 -5.58 -10.69 1.20
CA TYR A 63 -5.54 -11.26 -0.15
C TYR A 63 -5.54 -10.16 -1.20
N ILE A 64 -4.96 -10.42 -2.38
CA ILE A 64 -4.77 -9.41 -3.43
C ILE A 64 -6.10 -8.77 -3.89
N LEU A 65 -7.20 -9.53 -3.90
CA LEU A 65 -8.52 -8.98 -4.27
C LEU A 65 -9.09 -8.05 -3.17
N GLU A 66 -8.85 -8.36 -1.89
CA GLU A 66 -9.20 -7.48 -0.77
C GLU A 66 -8.34 -6.21 -0.78
N TYR A 67 -7.09 -6.33 -1.24
CA TYR A 67 -6.21 -5.19 -1.45
C TYR A 67 -6.76 -4.28 -2.55
N LYS A 68 -7.08 -4.85 -3.71
CA LYS A 68 -7.68 -4.11 -4.83
C LYS A 68 -9.00 -3.44 -4.44
N ALA A 69 -9.87 -4.14 -3.71
CA ALA A 69 -11.13 -3.54 -3.23
C ALA A 69 -10.87 -2.32 -2.35
N GLY A 70 -9.93 -2.40 -1.40
CA GLY A 70 -9.58 -1.24 -0.59
C GLY A 70 -8.88 -0.12 -1.37
N MET A 71 -8.17 -0.41 -2.47
CA MET A 71 -7.69 0.64 -3.37
C MET A 71 -8.86 1.40 -4.01
N GLU A 72 -9.92 0.71 -4.42
CA GLU A 72 -11.14 1.31 -4.98
C GLU A 72 -11.92 2.11 -3.93
N GLU A 73 -11.97 1.63 -2.68
CA GLU A 73 -12.56 2.36 -1.55
C GLU A 73 -11.80 3.66 -1.26
N ASN A 74 -10.47 3.62 -1.23
CA ASN A 74 -9.63 4.80 -0.99
C ASN A 74 -9.61 5.78 -2.18
N ASN A 75 -9.92 5.29 -3.38
CA ASN A 75 -9.88 6.05 -4.62
C ASN A 75 -11.18 5.79 -5.42
N PRO A 76 -12.34 6.34 -5.00
CA PRO A 76 -13.63 6.03 -5.63
C PRO A 76 -13.69 6.29 -7.14
N TRP A 77 -12.87 7.24 -7.63
CA TRP A 77 -12.71 7.54 -9.04
C TRP A 77 -12.21 6.35 -9.88
N LEU A 78 -11.54 5.37 -9.27
CA LEU A 78 -11.16 4.13 -9.95
C LEU A 78 -12.39 3.36 -10.44
N VAL A 79 -13.48 3.35 -9.66
CA VAL A 79 -14.72 2.66 -10.04
C VAL A 79 -15.35 3.34 -11.26
N GLU A 80 -15.42 4.67 -11.24
CA GLU A 80 -15.93 5.48 -12.35
C GLU A 80 -15.09 5.31 -13.63
N ARG A 81 -13.78 5.15 -13.49
CA ARG A 81 -12.85 4.90 -14.60
C ARG A 81 -12.68 3.42 -14.95
N HIS A 82 -13.46 2.52 -14.36
CA HIS A 82 -13.34 1.07 -14.56
C HIS A 82 -11.90 0.54 -14.34
N GLY A 83 -11.17 1.11 -13.37
CA GLY A 83 -9.80 0.75 -13.04
C GLY A 83 -8.73 1.33 -13.97
N MET A 84 -9.10 2.22 -14.89
CA MET A 84 -8.13 2.90 -15.77
C MET A 84 -7.33 3.95 -14.99
N ILE A 85 -6.01 3.86 -15.12
CA ILE A 85 -5.05 4.79 -14.53
C ILE A 85 -4.15 5.39 -15.62
N TYR A 86 -3.67 6.61 -15.39
CA TYR A 86 -2.80 7.33 -16.28
C TYR A 86 -1.58 7.89 -15.52
N PRO A 87 -0.43 8.06 -16.18
CA PRO A 87 0.72 8.71 -15.56
C PRO A 87 0.35 10.07 -14.96
N GLY A 88 0.74 10.29 -13.71
CA GLY A 88 0.39 11.48 -12.94
C GLY A 88 -0.87 11.35 -12.07
N ASP A 89 -1.71 10.31 -12.25
CA ASP A 89 -2.79 10.02 -11.30
C ASP A 89 -2.19 9.71 -9.92
N GLU A 90 -2.85 10.15 -8.86
CA GLU A 90 -2.46 9.87 -7.47
C GLU A 90 -3.36 8.79 -6.88
N LEU A 91 -2.75 7.72 -6.39
CA LEU A 91 -3.41 6.62 -5.69
C LEU A 91 -3.13 6.69 -4.20
N ARG A 92 -4.19 6.73 -3.39
CA ARG A 92 -4.11 6.55 -1.94
C ARG A 92 -4.12 5.07 -1.60
N LEU A 93 -3.02 4.56 -1.07
CA LEU A 93 -2.79 3.15 -0.81
C LEU A 93 -2.58 2.92 0.68
N THR A 94 -3.21 1.88 1.24
CA THR A 94 -3.11 1.55 2.66
C THR A 94 -2.60 0.13 2.87
N TYR A 95 -1.71 -0.05 3.85
CA TYR A 95 -1.18 -1.36 4.20
C TYR A 95 -0.77 -1.40 5.68
N TRP A 96 -0.87 -2.60 6.27
CA TRP A 96 -0.51 -2.82 7.66
C TRP A 96 0.94 -3.27 7.75
N VAL A 97 1.71 -2.68 8.66
CA VAL A 97 3.07 -3.13 8.98
C VAL A 97 3.17 -3.45 10.46
N LYS A 98 4.08 -4.34 10.83
CA LYS A 98 4.41 -4.54 12.25
C LYS A 98 5.15 -3.31 12.78
N GLU A 99 4.86 -2.94 14.01
CA GLU A 99 5.58 -1.87 14.70
C GLU A 99 7.09 -2.19 14.72
N GLY A 100 7.91 -1.26 14.22
CA GLY A 100 9.37 -1.43 14.10
C GLY A 100 9.89 -1.85 12.71
N GLU A 101 9.02 -2.24 11.77
CA GLU A 101 9.40 -2.54 10.36
C GLU A 101 9.28 -1.31 9.43
N ARG A 102 9.13 -0.12 10.01
CA ARG A 102 8.84 1.12 9.32
C ARG A 102 10.07 1.79 8.69
#